data_AF-A0A7V8XTZ2-F1
#
_entry.id   AF-A0A7V8XTZ2-F1
#
_cell.length_a   1.000
_cell.length_b   1.000
_cell.length_c   1.000
_cell.angle_alpha   90.00
_cell.angle_beta   90.00
_cell.angle_gamma   90.00
#
_symmetry.space_group_name_H-M   'P 1'
#
loop_
_entity.id
_entity.type
_entity.pdbx_description
1 polymer ?
#
loop_
_entity_poly.entity_id
_entity_poly.type
_entity_poly.pdbx_seq_one_letter_code
_entity_poly.pdbx_strand_id
1 'polypeptide(L)'
;NSLLYQMELDTAEISATLGNEAGAATWRTRAAARKDRINALMWDEKASLYFDYSFQNKRRRNYEFATTFYPLWVGIAGKEQAARVRANLSKFEAPGGILTSTTVTGSQWDAPFGWAPLQMIAVEGLRRYGYDEDADRIAAKFVALVNKEFREHGTIVEKYDVRRNESDVAAGIKFGYSANQVGFGWTNGAVLRLLAGMRQPAGIGR
;
A
#
# COMPACT_ATOMS: atom_id res chain seq x y z
N ASN A 1 10.04 -3.66 -7.56
CA ASN A 1 9.80 -4.88 -8.35
C ASN A 1 8.33 -5.07 -8.72
N SER A 2 7.38 -4.98 -7.79
CA SER A 2 5.94 -5.04 -8.13
C SER A 2 5.50 -3.97 -9.13
N LEU A 3 5.99 -2.74 -9.02
CA LEU A 3 5.71 -1.69 -10.00
C LEU A 3 6.26 -2.01 -11.40
N LEU A 4 7.43 -2.66 -11.49
CA LEU A 4 7.99 -3.09 -12.77
C LEU A 4 7.18 -4.24 -13.38
N TYR A 5 6.65 -5.13 -12.54
CA TYR A 5 5.71 -6.17 -12.99
C TYR A 5 4.46 -5.56 -13.61
N GLN A 6 3.86 -4.57 -12.94
CA GLN A 6 2.71 -3.84 -13.50
C GLN A 6 3.07 -3.15 -14.81
N MET A 7 4.21 -2.46 -14.87
CA MET A 7 4.69 -1.81 -16.09
C MET A 7 4.90 -2.81 -17.25
N GLU A 8 5.38 -4.01 -16.97
CA GLU A 8 5.52 -5.07 -17.99
C GLU A 8 4.16 -5.55 -18.50
N LEU A 9 3.15 -5.67 -17.63
CA LEU A 9 1.78 -5.97 -18.05
C LEU A 9 1.18 -4.84 -18.88
N ASP A 10 1.30 -3.59 -18.43
CA ASP A 10 0.78 -2.42 -19.14
C ASP A 10 1.44 -2.29 -20.52
N THR A 11 2.75 -2.53 -20.61
CA THR A 11 3.48 -2.50 -21.90
C THR A 11 3.02 -3.63 -22.83
N ALA A 12 2.70 -4.81 -22.28
CA ALA A 12 2.13 -5.89 -23.06
C ALA A 12 0.75 -5.54 -23.61
N GLU A 13 -0.10 -4.90 -22.80
CA GLU A 13 -1.44 -4.45 -23.19
C GLU A 13 -1.37 -3.36 -24.28
N ILE A 14 -0.48 -2.37 -24.11
CA ILE A 14 -0.24 -1.34 -25.13
C ILE A 14 0.25 -1.98 -26.44
N SER A 15 1.19 -2.94 -26.37
CA SER A 15 1.70 -3.63 -27.56
C SER A 15 0.61 -4.39 -28.31
N ALA A 16 -0.26 -5.11 -27.58
CA ALA A 16 -1.39 -5.82 -28.18
C ALA A 16 -2.40 -4.85 -28.82
N THR A 17 -2.72 -3.75 -28.13
CA THR A 17 -3.61 -2.69 -28.64
C THR A 17 -3.10 -2.08 -29.95
N LEU A 18 -1.78 -1.99 -30.12
CA LEU A 18 -1.14 -1.49 -31.34
C LEU A 18 -0.93 -2.58 -32.41
N GLY A 19 -1.46 -3.80 -32.22
CA GLY A 19 -1.34 -4.92 -33.17
C GLY A 19 0.02 -5.64 -33.14
N ASN A 20 0.89 -5.35 -32.18
CA ASN A 20 2.19 -6.01 -32.01
C ASN A 20 2.10 -7.17 -30.99
N GLU A 21 1.49 -8.28 -31.43
CA GLU A 21 1.32 -9.47 -30.57
C GLU A 21 2.64 -10.13 -30.15
N ALA A 22 3.68 -10.09 -31.00
CA ALA A 22 5.00 -10.61 -30.66
C ALA A 22 5.65 -9.80 -29.52
N GLY A 23 5.52 -8.47 -29.55
CA GLY A 23 5.92 -7.58 -28.47
C GLY A 23 5.13 -7.85 -27.19
N ALA A 24 3.80 -7.99 -27.31
CA ALA A 24 2.94 -8.32 -26.17
C ALA A 24 3.34 -9.63 -25.49
N ALA A 25 3.57 -10.70 -26.27
CA ALA A 25 4.02 -12.00 -25.76
C ALA A 25 5.38 -11.91 -25.04
N THR A 26 6.31 -11.12 -25.58
CA THR A 26 7.62 -10.87 -24.96
C THR A 26 7.48 -10.22 -23.59
N TRP A 27 6.64 -9.19 -23.47
CA TRP A 27 6.41 -8.48 -22.20
C TRP A 27 5.65 -9.34 -21.18
N ARG A 28 4.65 -10.12 -21.60
CA ARG A 28 3.98 -11.11 -20.74
C ARG A 28 4.95 -12.13 -20.17
N THR A 29 5.89 -12.61 -20.99
CA THR A 29 6.94 -13.56 -20.55
C THR A 29 7.86 -12.93 -19.49
N ARG A 30 8.24 -11.65 -19.67
CA ARG A 30 9.04 -10.92 -18.67
C ARG A 30 8.28 -10.73 -17.35
N ALA A 31 7.01 -10.34 -17.43
CA ALA A 31 6.14 -10.20 -16.26
C ALA A 31 6.02 -11.52 -15.49
N ALA A 32 5.77 -12.65 -16.17
CA ALA A 32 5.72 -13.97 -15.54
C ALA A 32 7.03 -14.30 -14.83
N ALA A 33 8.17 -14.14 -15.51
CA ALA A 33 9.48 -14.41 -14.94
C ALA A 33 9.84 -13.47 -13.78
N ARG A 34 9.26 -12.27 -13.71
CA ARG A 34 9.43 -11.35 -12.57
C ARG A 34 8.55 -11.77 -11.39
N LYS A 35 7.29 -12.13 -11.63
CA LYS A 35 6.37 -12.67 -10.62
C LYS A 35 7.01 -13.85 -9.89
N ASP A 36 7.58 -14.80 -10.64
CA ASP A 36 8.23 -15.98 -10.07
C ASP A 36 9.44 -15.61 -9.21
N ARG A 37 10.27 -14.67 -9.66
CA ARG A 37 11.43 -14.19 -8.89
C ARG A 37 11.05 -13.43 -7.63
N ILE A 38 9.99 -12.63 -7.67
CA ILE A 38 9.47 -11.94 -6.47
C ILE A 38 9.00 -12.98 -5.45
N ASN A 39 8.22 -13.97 -5.87
CA ASN A 39 7.78 -15.05 -4.98
C ASN A 39 8.96 -15.90 -4.46
N ALA A 40 9.98 -16.17 -5.27
CA ALA A 40 11.13 -16.96 -4.83
C ALA A 40 12.07 -16.21 -3.86
N LEU A 41 12.28 -14.91 -4.06
CA LEU A 41 13.30 -14.13 -3.34
C LEU A 41 12.76 -13.25 -2.23
N MET A 42 11.50 -12.80 -2.32
CA MET A 42 10.95 -11.77 -1.44
C MET A 42 9.89 -12.31 -0.50
N TRP A 43 9.14 -13.34 -0.88
CA TRP A 43 8.16 -13.98 0.02
C TRP A 43 8.88 -14.75 1.14
N ASP A 44 8.54 -14.49 2.39
CA ASP A 44 9.05 -15.25 3.55
C ASP A 44 7.97 -16.17 4.12
N GLU A 45 8.22 -17.47 4.02
CA GLU A 45 7.29 -18.51 4.46
C GLU A 45 7.06 -18.53 5.96
N LYS A 46 7.95 -18.02 6.80
CA LYS A 46 7.75 -18.03 8.26
C LYS A 46 7.02 -16.78 8.72
N ALA A 47 7.48 -15.62 8.24
CA ALA A 47 6.91 -14.33 8.59
C ALA A 47 5.56 -14.07 7.91
N SER A 48 5.26 -14.79 6.83
CA SER A 48 4.01 -14.62 6.06
C SER A 48 3.88 -13.23 5.41
N LEU A 49 5.01 -12.65 5.01
CA LEU A 49 5.13 -11.30 4.44
C LEU A 49 6.10 -11.29 3.26
N TYR A 50 6.01 -10.26 2.43
CA TYR A 50 7.03 -9.96 1.43
C TYR A 50 8.05 -8.97 2.01
N PHE A 51 9.34 -9.30 1.83
CA PHE A 51 10.47 -8.49 2.27
C PHE A 51 11.39 -8.12 1.10
N ASP A 52 12.16 -7.05 1.29
CA ASP A 52 13.23 -6.71 0.37
C ASP A 52 14.35 -7.75 0.41
N TYR A 53 14.87 -8.11 -0.76
CA TYR A 53 15.99 -9.03 -0.89
C TYR A 53 17.31 -8.27 -1.06
N SER A 54 18.27 -8.52 -0.18
CA SER A 54 19.64 -8.00 -0.31
C SER A 54 20.44 -8.89 -1.25
N PHE A 55 20.73 -8.40 -2.47
CA PHE A 55 21.53 -9.15 -3.43
C PHE A 55 22.99 -9.33 -2.99
N GLN A 56 23.57 -8.35 -2.27
CA GLN A 56 24.93 -8.42 -1.74
C GLN A 56 25.06 -9.52 -0.68
N ASN A 57 24.12 -9.55 0.28
CA ASN A 57 24.14 -10.51 1.38
C ASN A 57 23.39 -11.81 1.06
N LYS A 58 22.82 -11.91 -0.13
CA LYS A 58 21.99 -13.03 -0.61
C LYS A 58 20.92 -13.48 0.39
N ARG A 59 20.26 -12.52 1.05
CA ARG A 59 19.24 -12.79 2.08
C ARG A 59 18.14 -11.74 2.09
N ARG A 60 16.95 -12.14 2.53
CA ARG A 60 15.84 -11.23 2.83
C ARG A 60 16.22 -10.31 3.99
N ARG A 61 15.76 -9.06 3.94
CA ARG A 61 15.85 -8.09 5.04
C ARG A 61 14.53 -8.16 5.80
N ASN A 62 14.58 -8.72 7.01
CA ASN A 62 13.40 -8.85 7.87
C ASN A 62 13.04 -7.49 8.48
N TYR A 63 12.43 -6.63 7.66
CA TYR A 63 11.94 -5.32 8.04
C TYR A 63 10.49 -5.21 7.58
N GLU A 64 9.56 -5.31 8.53
CA GLU A 64 8.14 -5.35 8.23
C GLU A 64 7.67 -3.96 7.79
N PHE A 65 7.36 -3.83 6.50
CA PHE A 65 6.99 -2.58 5.86
C PHE A 65 5.68 -2.76 5.10
N ALA A 66 4.85 -1.72 5.03
CA ALA A 66 3.57 -1.76 4.33
C ALA A 66 3.71 -2.04 2.82
N THR A 67 4.92 -1.99 2.27
CA THR A 67 5.21 -2.42 0.91
C THR A 67 4.92 -3.91 0.68
N THR A 68 4.74 -4.71 1.74
CA THR A 68 4.23 -6.09 1.66
C THR A 68 2.87 -6.19 0.96
N PHE A 69 2.09 -5.11 0.89
CA PHE A 69 0.81 -5.09 0.17
C PHE A 69 0.96 -4.86 -1.34
N TYR A 70 2.12 -4.42 -1.85
CA TYR A 70 2.31 -4.20 -3.29
C TYR A 70 2.13 -5.48 -4.12
N PRO A 71 2.68 -6.65 -3.75
CA PRO A 71 2.42 -7.90 -4.47
C PRO A 71 0.94 -8.31 -4.49
N LEU A 72 0.17 -7.91 -3.48
CA LEU A 72 -1.28 -8.07 -3.52
C LEU A 72 -1.87 -7.08 -4.54
N TRP A 73 -1.55 -5.79 -4.43
CA TRP A 73 -2.06 -4.73 -5.30
C TRP A 73 -1.92 -5.03 -6.80
N VAL A 74 -0.78 -5.56 -7.23
CA VAL A 74 -0.53 -5.89 -8.66
C VAL A 74 -0.88 -7.34 -9.03
N GLY A 75 -1.35 -8.19 -8.11
CA GLY A 75 -1.74 -9.57 -8.46
C GLY A 75 -0.58 -10.58 -8.58
N ILE A 76 0.56 -10.32 -7.94
CA ILE A 76 1.69 -11.25 -7.87
C ILE A 76 1.43 -12.39 -6.88
N ALA A 77 0.81 -12.09 -5.74
CA ALA A 77 0.58 -13.07 -4.70
C ALA A 77 -0.38 -14.19 -5.14
N GLY A 78 -0.13 -15.41 -4.68
CA GLY A 78 -1.14 -16.47 -4.68
C GLY A 78 -2.25 -16.17 -3.67
N LYS A 79 -3.38 -16.90 -3.76
CA LYS A 79 -4.49 -16.73 -2.81
C LYS A 79 -4.07 -17.03 -1.38
N GLU A 80 -3.27 -18.07 -1.18
CA GLU A 80 -2.73 -18.46 0.13
C GLU A 80 -1.78 -17.39 0.68
N GLN A 81 -0.88 -16.86 -0.17
CA GLN A 81 0.04 -15.78 0.24
C GLN A 81 -0.75 -14.52 0.63
N ALA A 82 -1.77 -14.14 -0.15
CA ALA A 82 -2.62 -12.99 0.16
C ALA A 82 -3.40 -13.19 1.47
N ALA A 83 -3.95 -14.38 1.72
CA ALA A 83 -4.62 -14.71 2.99
C ALA A 83 -3.67 -14.58 4.18
N ARG A 84 -2.41 -14.98 4.00
CA ARG A 84 -1.37 -14.94 5.04
C ARG A 84 -0.85 -13.52 5.29
N VAL A 85 -0.73 -12.68 4.26
CA VAL A 85 -0.47 -11.24 4.43
C VAL A 85 -1.64 -10.59 5.17
N ARG A 86 -2.89 -10.89 4.77
CA ARG A 86 -4.11 -10.40 5.43
C ARG A 86 -4.16 -10.81 6.91
N ALA A 87 -3.78 -12.03 7.25
CA ALA A 87 -3.71 -12.48 8.65
C ALA A 87 -2.69 -11.69 9.50
N ASN A 88 -1.74 -11.00 8.87
CA ASN A 88 -0.77 -10.12 9.54
C ASN A 88 -1.22 -8.66 9.60
N LEU A 89 -2.46 -8.32 9.21
CA LEU A 89 -2.95 -6.93 9.24
C LEU A 89 -2.79 -6.26 10.60
N SER A 90 -2.98 -6.98 11.70
CA SER A 90 -2.84 -6.45 13.06
C SER A 90 -1.44 -5.88 13.37
N LYS A 91 -0.40 -6.23 12.60
CA LYS A 91 0.94 -5.65 12.73
C LYS A 91 1.01 -4.21 12.19
N PHE A 92 0.27 -3.92 11.14
CA PHE A 92 0.29 -2.63 10.43
C PHE A 92 -0.93 -1.75 10.78
N GLU A 93 -2.02 -2.43 11.15
CA GLU A 93 -3.29 -1.96 11.69
C GLU A 93 -3.17 -0.87 12.76
N ALA A 94 -3.46 0.40 12.48
CA ALA A 94 -3.61 1.46 13.47
C ALA A 94 -5.02 2.10 13.45
N PRO A 95 -5.39 2.94 14.45
CA PRO A 95 -6.66 3.66 14.45
C PRO A 95 -6.90 4.51 13.21
N GLY A 96 -5.85 5.17 12.70
CA GLY A 96 -5.89 6.06 11.54
C GLY A 96 -5.57 5.41 10.19
N GLY A 97 -5.45 4.07 10.12
CA GLY A 97 -5.12 3.34 8.90
C GLY A 97 -3.91 2.43 9.06
N ILE A 98 -3.03 2.39 8.06
CA ILE A 98 -1.86 1.51 7.96
C ILE A 98 -0.59 2.26 8.32
N LEU A 99 0.21 1.70 9.24
CA LEU A 99 1.56 2.15 9.55
C LEU A 99 2.49 1.92 8.36
N THR A 100 3.45 2.82 8.15
CA THR A 100 4.48 2.67 7.11
C THR A 100 5.37 1.43 7.35
N SER A 101 5.73 1.19 8.60
CA SER A 101 6.45 -0.01 9.07
C SER A 101 5.99 -0.38 10.48
N THR A 102 6.46 -1.49 11.03
CA THR A 102 6.17 -1.87 12.42
C THR A 102 7.17 -1.29 13.44
N THR A 103 8.19 -0.56 12.98
CA THR A 103 9.32 -0.08 13.81
C THR A 103 9.31 1.44 13.95
N VAL A 104 9.54 1.96 15.16
CA VAL A 104 9.68 3.41 15.41
C VAL A 104 11.16 3.78 15.40
N THR A 105 11.62 4.38 14.31
CA THR A 105 13.02 4.81 14.14
C THR A 105 13.21 6.32 14.28
N GLY A 106 12.12 7.08 14.16
CA GLY A 106 12.14 8.53 13.94
C GLY A 106 12.30 8.91 12.46
N SER A 107 12.39 7.96 11.53
CA SER A 107 12.23 8.25 10.10
C SER A 107 10.78 8.65 9.81
N GLN A 108 10.59 9.62 8.92
CA GLN A 108 9.24 9.95 8.42
C GLN A 108 8.59 8.78 7.67
N TRP A 109 9.37 7.81 7.17
CA TRP A 109 8.92 6.59 6.50
C TRP A 109 8.99 5.37 7.43
N ASP A 110 8.52 5.51 8.66
CA ASP A 110 8.41 4.43 9.64
C ASP A 110 7.23 4.70 10.58
N ALA A 111 6.92 3.75 11.47
CA ALA A 111 5.96 4.04 12.53
C ALA A 111 6.39 5.29 13.34
N PRO A 112 5.44 6.12 13.80
CA PRO A 112 3.99 5.90 13.79
C PRO A 112 3.28 6.44 12.53
N PHE A 113 4.02 6.87 11.51
CA PHE A 113 3.45 7.61 10.39
C PHE A 113 2.77 6.71 9.36
N GLY A 114 1.70 7.21 8.76
CA GLY A 114 1.03 6.64 7.60
C GLY A 114 0.99 7.63 6.45
N TRP A 115 1.15 7.10 5.23
CA TRP A 115 1.18 7.88 3.99
C TRP A 115 0.07 7.44 3.07
N ALA A 116 -0.63 8.40 2.45
CA ALA A 116 -1.81 8.16 1.64
C ALA A 116 -1.62 7.09 0.52
N PRO A 117 -0.48 7.06 -0.22
CA PRO A 117 -0.23 6.00 -1.20
C PRO A 117 -0.23 4.60 -0.61
N LEU A 118 0.34 4.41 0.60
CA LEU A 118 0.40 3.09 1.24
C LEU A 118 -0.99 2.62 1.70
N GLN A 119 -1.86 3.55 2.08
CA GLN A 119 -3.26 3.24 2.40
C GLN A 119 -3.99 2.71 1.17
N MET A 120 -3.89 3.44 0.06
CA MET A 120 -4.51 3.07 -1.22
C MET A 120 -4.03 1.70 -1.68
N ILE A 121 -2.71 1.44 -1.63
CA ILE A 121 -2.12 0.18 -2.06
C ILE A 121 -2.55 -0.99 -1.17
N ALA A 122 -2.60 -0.79 0.16
CA ALA A 122 -3.10 -1.82 1.08
C ALA A 122 -4.57 -2.15 0.81
N VAL A 123 -5.43 -1.13 0.71
CA VAL A 123 -6.88 -1.28 0.47
C VAL A 123 -7.14 -1.97 -0.86
N GLU A 124 -6.54 -1.50 -1.95
CA GLU A 124 -6.74 -2.09 -3.28
C GLU A 124 -6.13 -3.49 -3.40
N GLY A 125 -4.99 -3.72 -2.75
CA GLY A 125 -4.39 -5.05 -2.66
C GLY A 125 -5.30 -6.04 -1.94
N LEU A 126 -5.90 -5.66 -0.82
CA LEU A 126 -6.87 -6.49 -0.11
C LEU A 126 -8.12 -6.77 -0.96
N ARG A 127 -8.69 -5.73 -1.59
CA ARG A 127 -9.86 -5.90 -2.48
C ARG A 127 -9.60 -6.84 -3.64
N ARG A 128 -8.40 -6.79 -4.25
CA ARG A 128 -8.04 -7.69 -5.36
C ARG A 128 -8.23 -9.17 -5.02
N TYR A 129 -8.11 -9.55 -3.75
CA TYR A 129 -8.27 -10.93 -3.28
C TYR A 129 -9.60 -11.17 -2.54
N GLY A 130 -10.55 -10.23 -2.62
CA GLY A 130 -11.88 -10.37 -2.03
C GLY A 130 -11.96 -10.06 -0.54
N TYR A 131 -10.93 -9.44 0.05
CA TYR A 131 -10.96 -8.98 1.46
C TYR A 131 -11.59 -7.60 1.57
N ASP A 132 -12.82 -7.47 1.07
CA ASP A 132 -13.52 -6.18 0.98
C ASP A 132 -13.77 -5.54 2.35
N GLU A 133 -14.17 -6.33 3.36
CA GLU A 133 -14.45 -5.80 4.71
C GLU A 133 -13.22 -5.17 5.36
N ASP A 134 -12.05 -5.82 5.25
CA ASP A 134 -10.79 -5.27 5.76
C ASP A 134 -10.39 -4.02 4.98
N ALA A 135 -10.56 -4.04 3.66
CA ALA A 135 -10.27 -2.91 2.79
C ALA A 135 -11.16 -1.69 3.08
N ASP A 136 -12.48 -1.89 3.21
CA ASP A 136 -13.47 -0.88 3.58
C ASP A 136 -13.16 -0.28 4.96
N ARG A 137 -12.82 -1.13 5.93
CA ARG A 137 -12.47 -0.72 7.30
C ARG A 137 -11.20 0.14 7.33
N ILE A 138 -10.14 -0.24 6.61
CA ILE A 138 -8.89 0.54 6.52
C ILE A 138 -9.13 1.87 5.79
N ALA A 139 -9.89 1.84 4.69
CA ALA A 139 -10.25 3.04 3.93
C ALA A 139 -11.02 4.03 4.81
N ALA A 140 -12.04 3.56 5.55
CA ALA A 140 -12.84 4.38 6.45
C ALA A 140 -11.99 5.01 7.55
N LYS A 141 -11.06 4.27 8.16
CA LYS A 141 -10.12 4.79 9.17
C LYS A 141 -9.29 5.96 8.64
N PHE A 142 -8.64 5.79 7.50
CA PHE A 142 -7.78 6.84 6.95
C PHE A 142 -8.56 8.05 6.45
N VAL A 143 -9.71 7.84 5.80
CA VAL A 143 -10.58 8.95 5.37
C VAL A 143 -11.13 9.70 6.58
N ALA A 144 -11.53 9.00 7.66
CA ALA A 144 -12.00 9.63 8.88
C ALA A 144 -10.91 10.48 9.56
N LEU A 145 -9.66 9.98 9.59
CA LEU A 145 -8.49 10.74 10.04
C LEU A 145 -8.32 12.03 9.23
N VAL A 146 -8.21 11.92 7.90
CA VAL A 146 -7.99 13.11 7.05
C VAL A 146 -9.14 14.11 7.17
N ASN A 147 -10.39 13.64 7.23
CA ASN A 147 -11.55 14.51 7.39
C ASN A 147 -11.62 15.16 8.78
N LYS A 148 -11.21 14.47 9.85
CA LYS A 148 -11.06 15.06 11.19
C LYS A 148 -10.07 16.21 11.15
N GLU A 149 -8.85 15.97 10.68
CA GLU A 149 -7.78 16.98 10.64
C GLU A 149 -8.15 18.15 9.73
N PHE A 150 -8.81 17.88 8.60
CA PHE A 150 -9.31 18.93 7.72
C PHE A 150 -10.35 19.82 8.41
N ARG A 151 -11.27 19.25 9.20
CA ARG A 151 -12.27 20.03 9.96
C ARG A 151 -11.64 20.84 11.09
N GLU A 152 -10.60 20.31 11.74
CA GLU A 152 -9.91 20.96 12.87
C GLU A 152 -8.95 22.06 12.41
N HIS A 153 -8.25 21.86 11.29
CA HIS A 153 -7.14 22.73 10.87
C HIS A 153 -7.35 23.40 9.51
N GLY A 154 -8.44 23.10 8.80
CA GLY A 154 -8.76 23.68 7.48
C GLY A 154 -7.82 23.24 6.35
N THR A 155 -6.95 22.25 6.59
CA THR A 155 -5.92 21.83 5.63
C THR A 155 -5.82 20.32 5.52
N ILE A 156 -5.42 19.84 4.33
CA ILE A 156 -5.01 18.45 4.08
C ILE A 156 -3.50 18.46 3.94
N VAL A 157 -2.83 17.50 4.58
CA VAL A 157 -1.37 17.45 4.62
C VAL A 157 -0.79 16.17 4.01
N GLU A 158 0.53 16.14 3.90
CA GLU A 158 1.31 15.09 3.25
C GLU A 158 1.20 13.71 3.93
N LYS A 159 1.30 13.69 5.27
CA LYS A 159 1.41 12.48 6.09
C LYS A 159 0.78 12.70 7.46
N TYR A 160 0.46 11.61 8.16
CA TYR A 160 -0.26 11.65 9.44
C TYR A 160 0.33 10.66 10.44
N ASP A 161 0.23 10.95 11.73
CA ASP A 161 0.42 9.94 12.77
C ASP A 161 -0.86 9.10 12.86
N VAL A 162 -0.80 7.87 12.32
CA VAL A 162 -1.98 7.00 12.27
C VAL A 162 -2.22 6.26 13.59
N ARG A 163 -1.31 6.33 14.56
CA ARG A 163 -1.54 5.79 15.92
C ARG A 163 -2.32 6.78 16.76
N ARG A 164 -1.90 8.04 16.72
CA ARG A 164 -2.47 9.15 17.51
C ARG A 164 -3.66 9.80 16.80
N ASN A 165 -3.85 9.52 15.52
CA ASN A 165 -4.95 10.01 14.71
C ASN A 165 -4.91 11.55 14.57
N GLU A 166 -3.73 12.06 14.22
CA GLU A 166 -3.44 13.50 14.12
C GLU A 166 -2.46 13.82 12.96
N SER A 167 -2.40 15.09 12.57
CA SER A 167 -1.54 15.62 11.51
C SER A 167 -0.25 16.28 12.02
N ASP A 168 -0.14 16.52 13.34
CA ASP A 168 1.11 16.99 13.95
C ASP A 168 2.11 15.85 14.07
N VAL A 169 3.09 15.85 13.17
CA VAL A 169 4.14 14.83 13.05
C VAL A 169 5.51 15.36 13.43
N ALA A 170 5.66 16.67 13.63
CA ALA A 170 6.97 17.33 13.67
C ALA A 170 7.83 16.84 14.84
N ALA A 171 7.22 16.63 16.01
CA ALA A 171 7.91 16.15 17.20
C ALA A 171 8.40 14.69 17.09
N GLY A 172 7.82 13.89 16.18
CA GLY A 172 8.16 12.48 16.02
C GLY A 172 9.27 12.20 14.99
N ILE A 173 9.60 13.17 14.13
CA ILE A 173 10.55 12.98 13.01
C ILE A 173 11.96 13.39 13.46
N LYS A 174 12.86 12.40 13.48
CA LYS A 174 14.32 12.56 13.68
C LYS A 174 15.09 12.51 12.37
N PHE A 175 14.60 11.76 11.38
CA PHE A 175 15.24 11.58 10.07
C PHE A 175 14.26 11.91 8.93
N GLY A 176 14.59 12.94 8.15
CA GLY A 176 13.70 13.55 7.16
C GLY A 176 13.44 15.01 7.49
N TYR A 177 12.58 15.67 6.72
CA TYR A 177 12.12 17.02 7.06
C TYR A 177 10.89 16.93 7.97
N SER A 178 10.87 17.78 8.99
CA SER A 178 9.78 17.85 9.98
C SER A 178 8.54 18.59 9.47
N ALA A 179 8.68 19.43 8.45
CA ALA A 179 7.58 20.21 7.90
C ALA A 179 6.55 19.32 7.21
N ASN A 180 5.30 19.33 7.68
CA ASN A 180 4.20 18.64 7.01
C ASN A 180 3.59 19.58 5.96
N GLN A 181 3.68 19.21 4.68
CA GLN A 181 3.30 20.11 3.59
C GLN A 181 1.78 20.19 3.45
N VAL A 182 1.25 21.41 3.40
CA VAL A 182 -0.18 21.71 3.19
C VAL A 182 -0.53 21.59 1.72
N GLY A 183 -1.68 21.00 1.42
CA GLY A 183 -2.15 20.75 0.07
C GLY A 183 -1.26 19.71 -0.59
N PHE A 184 -1.60 18.42 -0.48
CA PHE A 184 -0.74 17.37 -0.99
C PHE A 184 -1.44 16.46 -2.00
N GLY A 185 -0.93 16.43 -3.23
CA GLY A 185 -1.57 15.79 -4.37
C GLY A 185 -1.89 14.31 -4.16
N TRP A 186 -0.97 13.52 -3.58
CA TRP A 186 -1.26 12.12 -3.29
C TRP A 186 -2.31 11.93 -2.20
N THR A 187 -2.46 12.88 -1.26
CA THR A 187 -3.40 12.71 -0.16
C THR A 187 -4.79 12.93 -0.69
N ASN A 188 -4.95 13.99 -1.49
CA ASN A 188 -6.18 14.30 -2.20
C ASN A 188 -6.59 13.12 -3.09
N GLY A 189 -5.67 12.64 -3.94
CA GLY A 189 -5.94 11.54 -4.86
C GLY A 189 -6.30 10.24 -4.15
N ALA A 190 -5.55 9.86 -3.11
CA ALA A 190 -5.83 8.66 -2.34
C ALA A 190 -7.17 8.74 -1.60
N VAL A 191 -7.50 9.86 -0.95
CA VAL A 191 -8.78 10.02 -0.26
C VAL A 191 -9.95 9.90 -1.24
N LEU A 192 -9.89 10.54 -2.41
CA LEU A 192 -10.91 10.42 -3.44
C LEU A 192 -11.04 8.98 -3.93
N ARG A 193 -9.91 8.29 -4.16
CA ARG A 193 -9.90 6.90 -4.59
C ARG A 193 -10.49 5.96 -3.55
N LEU A 194 -10.16 6.16 -2.27
CA LEU A 194 -10.69 5.38 -1.16
C LEU A 194 -12.19 5.60 -0.99
N LEU A 195 -12.65 6.85 -1.03
CA LEU A 195 -14.08 7.21 -1.00
C LEU A 195 -14.86 6.55 -2.14
N ALA A 196 -14.34 6.61 -3.37
CA ALA A 196 -14.99 5.99 -4.53
C ALA A 196 -15.05 4.47 -4.45
N GLY A 197 -14.06 3.84 -3.79
CA GLY A 197 -13.98 2.40 -3.63
C GLY A 197 -14.82 1.85 -2.49
N MET A 198 -15.24 2.67 -1.51
CA MET A 198 -16.02 2.21 -0.37
C MET A 198 -17.42 1.78 -0.81
N ARG A 199 -17.85 0.59 -0.39
CA ARG A 199 -19.23 0.14 -0.63
C ARG A 199 -20.18 1.02 0.18
N GLN A 200 -21.11 1.69 -0.49
CA GLN A 200 -22.23 2.33 0.20
C GLN A 200 -22.97 1.26 1.00
N PRO A 201 -23.29 1.48 2.28
CA PRO A 201 -24.13 0.54 3.03
C PRO A 201 -25.42 0.33 2.25
N ALA A 202 -25.82 -0.94 2.12
CA ALA A 202 -27.04 -1.30 1.41
C ALA A 202 -28.24 -0.60 2.09
N GLY A 203 -28.79 0.42 1.43
CA GLY A 203 -30.12 0.99 1.68
C GLY A 203 -30.36 1.62 3.04
N ILE A 204 -30.36 2.96 3.08
CA ILE A 204 -31.49 3.65 3.70
C ILE A 204 -32.39 4.02 2.53
N GLY A 205 -33.55 3.37 2.46
CA GLY A 205 -34.57 3.63 1.44
C GLY A 205 -34.89 5.12 1.37
N ARG A 206 -35.13 5.58 0.14
CA ARG A 206 -35.84 6.85 -0.09
C ARG A 206 -37.25 6.77 0.47
#